data_AF-A0A438W2B2-F1
#
_entry.id   AF-A0A438W2B2-F1
#
_cell.length_a   1.000
_cell.length_b   1.000
_cell.length_c   1.000
_cell.angle_alpha   90.00
_cell.angle_beta   90.00
_cell.angle_gamma   90.00
#
_symmetry.space_group_name_H-M   'P 1'
#
loop_
_entity.id
_entity.type
_entity.pdbx_description
1 polymer ?
#
loop_
_entity_poly.entity_id
_entity_poly.type
_entity_poly.pdbx_seq_one_letter_code
_entity_poly.pdbx_strand_id
1 'polypeptide(L)'
;PLFSKMEKIEKAEKAGEASPEKNEKEKKDAKEKAPPKQENYISIEDFKKVEIKVGLIKEAQRIEKSNKLLRLKVDLGEGRLRQIISGIALDYEPESLVGQMVCV
;
A
#
# COMPACT_ATOMS: atom_id res chain seq x y z
N PRO A 1 -47.55 24.27 18.78
CA PRO A 1 -48.22 23.59 19.91
C PRO A 1 -48.57 22.14 19.54
N LEU A 2 -47.58 21.26 19.73
CA LEU A 2 -47.64 19.82 19.43
C LEU A 2 -47.90 19.04 20.74
N PHE A 3 -48.87 19.51 21.53
CA PHE A 3 -49.26 18.98 22.85
C PHE A 3 -50.67 18.40 22.79
N SER A 4 -50.88 17.33 22.01
CA SER A 4 -52.17 16.60 21.99
C SER A 4 -52.01 15.08 21.81
N LYS A 5 -50.84 14.54 22.15
CA LYS A 5 -50.59 13.08 22.17
C LYS A 5 -50.19 12.56 23.55
N MET A 6 -50.41 13.36 24.59
CA MET A 6 -49.97 13.10 25.96
C MET A 6 -51.07 12.62 26.92
N GLU A 7 -52.29 12.31 26.44
CA GLU A 7 -53.44 12.00 27.34
C GLU A 7 -54.10 10.62 27.11
N LYS A 8 -53.47 9.66 26.41
CA LYS A 8 -54.10 8.34 26.18
C LYS A 8 -53.26 7.09 26.46
N ILE A 9 -52.15 7.20 27.19
CA ILE A 9 -51.37 6.02 27.64
C ILE A 9 -51.18 6.04 29.17
N GLU A 10 -52.16 6.60 29.89
CA GLU A 10 -52.14 6.74 31.35
C GLU A 10 -52.94 5.67 32.11
N LYS A 11 -53.22 4.51 31.50
CA LYS A 11 -53.90 3.40 32.21
C LYS A 11 -53.31 2.04 31.88
N ALA A 12 -52.13 1.79 32.41
CA ALA A 12 -51.64 0.45 32.76
C ALA A 12 -50.58 0.58 33.86
N GLU A 13 -50.99 1.13 35.00
CA GLU A 13 -50.25 0.99 36.25
C GLU A 13 -50.19 -0.49 36.70
N LYS A 14 -49.07 -0.83 37.32
CA LYS A 14 -48.88 -1.79 38.45
C LYS A 14 -48.59 -3.25 38.17
N ALA A 15 -47.32 -3.57 38.45
CA ALA A 15 -46.78 -4.69 39.25
C ALA A 15 -45.52 -5.21 38.53
N GLY A 16 -44.33 -5.32 39.11
CA GLY A 16 -43.87 -5.26 40.49
C GLY A 16 -42.34 -5.32 40.48
N GLU A 17 -41.79 -5.38 41.69
CA GLU A 17 -40.40 -5.14 42.07
C GLU A 17 -39.31 -6.05 41.47
N ALA A 18 -38.09 -5.59 41.70
CA ALA A 18 -36.89 -6.35 42.04
C ALA A 18 -35.85 -6.60 40.94
N SER A 19 -34.69 -5.97 41.14
CA SER A 19 -33.39 -6.44 40.63
C SER A 19 -33.11 -7.85 41.18
N PRO A 20 -32.39 -8.69 40.42
CA PRO A 20 -31.03 -9.00 40.87
C PRO A 20 -30.00 -9.08 39.74
N GLU A 21 -28.78 -8.71 40.08
CA GLU A 21 -27.55 -8.95 39.30
C GLU A 21 -27.29 -10.45 39.08
N LYS A 22 -26.84 -10.85 37.87
CA LYS A 22 -25.53 -11.51 37.61
C LYS A 22 -25.41 -12.09 36.19
N ASN A 23 -24.36 -11.63 35.49
CA ASN A 23 -23.27 -12.42 34.91
C ASN A 23 -23.50 -13.32 33.67
N GLU A 24 -23.00 -12.87 32.51
CA GLU A 24 -22.32 -13.69 31.49
C GLU A 24 -21.45 -12.75 30.63
N LYS A 25 -20.21 -12.50 31.02
CA LYS A 25 -18.97 -13.15 30.54
C LYS A 25 -18.76 -13.15 29.01
N GLU A 26 -17.64 -12.53 28.65
CA GLU A 26 -16.75 -12.89 27.54
C GLU A 26 -17.18 -12.54 26.10
N LYS A 27 -17.07 -11.26 25.74
CA LYS A 27 -16.49 -10.92 24.43
C LYS A 27 -14.98 -10.88 24.56
N LYS A 28 -14.38 -12.06 24.41
CA LYS A 28 -12.97 -12.22 24.09
C LYS A 28 -12.67 -11.39 22.86
N ASP A 29 -11.82 -10.38 23.04
CA ASP A 29 -11.05 -9.76 21.98
C ASP A 29 -10.33 -10.87 21.21
N ALA A 30 -10.92 -11.30 20.11
CA ALA A 30 -10.23 -11.99 19.04
C ALA A 30 -9.28 -10.96 18.41
N LYS A 31 -8.16 -10.71 19.09
CA LYS A 31 -6.97 -10.13 18.49
C LYS A 31 -6.47 -11.18 17.51
N GLU A 32 -7.02 -11.11 16.31
CA GLU A 32 -6.55 -11.77 15.11
C GLU A 32 -5.07 -11.45 15.00
N LYS A 33 -4.24 -12.36 15.49
CA LYS A 33 -2.81 -12.34 15.25
C LYS A 33 -2.68 -12.58 13.75
N ALA A 34 -2.53 -11.50 13.00
CA ALA A 34 -1.97 -11.54 11.67
C ALA A 34 -0.76 -12.51 11.72
N PRO A 35 -0.61 -13.41 10.73
CA PRO A 35 0.51 -14.33 10.70
C PRO A 35 1.81 -13.52 10.86
N PRO A 36 2.81 -14.03 11.60
CA PRO A 36 4.08 -13.34 11.73
C PRO A 36 4.56 -13.05 10.31
N LYS A 37 4.71 -11.76 10.00
CA LYS A 37 5.28 -11.30 8.75
C LYS A 37 6.66 -11.94 8.69
N GLN A 38 6.81 -12.98 7.88
CA GLN A 38 8.11 -13.60 7.67
C GLN A 38 8.93 -12.54 6.96
N GLU A 39 9.75 -11.84 7.73
CA GLU A 39 10.68 -10.87 7.19
C GLU A 39 11.82 -11.68 6.58
N ASN A 40 11.72 -11.90 5.26
CA ASN A 40 12.74 -12.57 4.45
C ASN A 40 13.97 -11.67 4.31
N TYR A 41 14.65 -11.40 5.42
CA TYR A 41 15.88 -10.63 5.44
C TYR A 41 17.01 -11.41 4.76
N ILE A 42 17.77 -10.69 3.95
CA ILE A 42 19.06 -11.17 3.45
C ILE A 42 20.17 -10.76 4.42
N SER A 43 21.27 -11.51 4.42
CA SER A 43 22.44 -11.12 5.20
C SER A 43 23.13 -9.87 4.60
N ILE A 44 23.90 -9.14 5.40
CA ILE A 44 24.71 -7.99 4.92
C ILE A 44 25.73 -8.47 3.88
N GLU A 45 26.23 -9.70 4.01
CA GLU A 45 27.15 -10.32 3.07
C GLU A 45 26.51 -10.53 1.70
N ASP A 46 25.23 -10.87 1.64
CA ASP A 46 24.50 -11.02 0.38
C ASP A 46 24.22 -9.67 -0.27
N PHE A 47 23.88 -8.66 0.52
CA PHE A 47 23.71 -7.29 0.00
C PHE A 47 25.01 -6.75 -0.62
N LYS A 48 26.16 -7.04 0.00
CA LYS A 48 27.49 -6.62 -0.50
C LYS A 48 27.84 -7.19 -1.87
N LYS A 49 27.24 -8.31 -2.29
CA LYS A 49 27.45 -8.91 -3.63
C LYS A 49 26.74 -8.12 -4.75
N VAL A 50 25.80 -7.24 -4.42
CA VAL A 50 25.05 -6.43 -5.39
C VAL A 50 25.78 -5.10 -5.61
N GLU A 51 26.09 -4.80 -6.87
CA GLU A 51 26.66 -3.51 -7.26
C GLU A 51 25.54 -2.61 -7.79
N ILE A 52 25.16 -1.58 -7.02
CA ILE A 52 24.17 -0.58 -7.42
C ILE A 52 24.92 0.67 -7.87
N LYS A 53 24.65 1.14 -9.08
CA LYS A 53 25.26 2.37 -9.64
C LYS A 53 24.20 3.40 -9.97
N VAL A 54 24.59 4.67 -9.88
CA VAL A 54 23.76 5.78 -10.36
C VAL A 54 24.22 6.15 -11.76
N GLY A 55 23.26 6.27 -12.68
CA GLY A 55 23.51 6.64 -14.07
C GLY A 55 22.55 7.69 -14.58
N LEU A 56 22.99 8.42 -15.60
CA LEU A 56 22.20 9.43 -16.28
C LEU A 56 21.52 8.82 -17.51
N ILE A 57 20.21 8.99 -17.64
CA ILE A 57 19.48 8.58 -18.84
C ILE A 57 19.85 9.53 -19.99
N LYS A 58 20.44 8.99 -21.06
CA LYS A 58 20.79 9.74 -22.28
C LYS A 58 19.71 9.66 -23.35
N GLU A 59 19.08 8.50 -23.47
CA GLU A 59 18.00 8.27 -24.44
C GLU A 59 16.92 7.40 -23.81
N ALA A 60 15.66 7.68 -24.15
CA ALA A 60 14.50 6.89 -23.77
C ALA A 60 13.57 6.75 -24.97
N GLN A 61 13.11 5.54 -25.26
CA GLN A 61 12.26 5.23 -26.41
C GLN A 61 11.19 4.20 -26.04
N ARG A 62 9.99 4.34 -26.62
CA ARG A 62 8.95 3.31 -26.54
C ARG A 62 9.30 2.13 -27.45
N ILE A 63 8.91 0.93 -27.03
CA ILE A 63 9.11 -0.29 -27.81
C ILE A 63 7.81 -0.62 -28.54
N GLU A 64 7.84 -0.67 -29.87
CA GLU A 64 6.67 -0.93 -30.71
C GLU A 64 5.91 -2.22 -30.36
N LYS A 65 6.62 -3.23 -29.83
CA LYS A 65 6.06 -4.54 -29.47
C LYS A 65 5.45 -4.60 -28.06
N SER A 66 5.55 -3.55 -27.25
CA SER A 66 5.00 -3.55 -25.89
C SER A 66 4.64 -2.16 -25.39
N ASN A 67 3.35 -1.98 -25.05
CA ASN A 67 2.82 -0.73 -24.50
C ASN A 67 3.27 -0.44 -23.06
N LYS A 68 3.88 -1.42 -22.38
CA LYS A 68 4.30 -1.30 -20.96
C LYS A 68 5.79 -1.08 -20.79
N LEU A 69 6.58 -1.24 -21.86
CA LEU A 69 8.04 -1.23 -21.78
C LEU A 69 8.63 0.01 -22.43
N LEU A 70 9.61 0.61 -21.75
CA LEU A 70 10.51 1.62 -22.30
C LEU A 70 11.91 1.03 -22.43
N ARG A 71 12.59 1.42 -23.51
CA ARG A 71 14.02 1.19 -23.68
C ARG A 71 14.77 2.45 -23.29
N LEU A 72 15.64 2.33 -22.29
CA LEU A 72 16.48 3.40 -21.77
C LEU A 72 17.93 3.11 -22.14
N LYS A 73 18.69 4.13 -22.53
CA LYS A 73 20.15 4.10 -22.61
C LYS A 73 20.71 4.96 -21.47
N VAL A 74 21.38 4.31 -20.53
CA VAL A 74 21.89 4.93 -19.31
C VAL A 74 23.41 4.99 -19.35
N ASP A 75 23.95 6.17 -19.08
CA ASP A 75 25.38 6.41 -18.89
C ASP A 75 25.75 6.16 -17.43
N LEU A 76 26.57 5.13 -17.20
CA LEU A 76 27.06 4.74 -15.88
C LEU A 76 28.55 5.13 -15.68
N GLY A 77 29.13 5.93 -16.58
CA GLY A 77 30.55 6.30 -16.53
C GLY A 77 31.51 5.19 -16.96
N GLU A 78 31.01 4.11 -17.57
CA GLU A 78 31.81 2.95 -18.04
C GLU A 78 32.32 3.14 -19.49
N GLY A 79 32.20 4.35 -20.06
CA GLY A 79 32.56 4.66 -21.45
C GLY A 79 31.57 4.09 -22.49
N ARG A 80 30.49 3.45 -22.06
CA ARG A 80 29.40 2.95 -22.92
C ARG A 80 28.05 3.18 -22.25
N LEU A 81 27.02 3.36 -23.07
CA LEU A 81 25.64 3.41 -22.60
C LEU A 81 25.10 1.99 -22.41
N ARG A 82 24.58 1.68 -21.22
CA ARG A 82 23.87 0.42 -20.98
C ARG A 82 22.42 0.55 -21.43
N GLN A 83 21.93 -0.48 -22.11
CA GLN A 83 20.53 -0.58 -22.48
C GLN A 83 19.75 -1.27 -21.36
N ILE A 84 18.68 -0.62 -20.90
CA ILE A 84 17.80 -1.12 -19.84
C ILE A 84 16.37 -1.12 -20.37
N ILE A 85 15.62 -2.19 -20.11
CA ILE A 85 14.20 -2.28 -20.46
C ILE A 85 13.41 -2.16 -19.16
N SER A 86 12.64 -1.08 -19.02
CA SER A 86 11.86 -0.78 -17.81
C SER A 86 10.37 -0.84 -18.08
N GLY A 87 9.62 -1.47 -17.18
CA GLY A 87 8.16 -1.63 -17.26
C GLY A 87 7.33 -0.41 -16.83
N ILE A 88 7.84 0.81 -17.04
CA ILE A 88 7.30 2.06 -16.49
C ILE A 88 6.61 2.93 -17.55
N ALA A 89 6.31 2.38 -18.73
CA ALA A 89 5.79 3.16 -19.87
C ALA A 89 4.38 3.73 -19.67
N LEU A 90 3.63 3.23 -18.67
CA LEU A 90 2.28 3.69 -18.35
C LEU A 90 2.28 4.96 -17.50
N ASP A 91 3.32 5.13 -16.67
CA ASP A 91 3.41 6.23 -15.70
C ASP A 91 4.34 7.35 -16.16
N TYR A 92 5.29 7.05 -17.07
CA TYR A 92 6.30 7.99 -17.54
C TYR A 92 6.37 8.04 -19.06
N GLU A 93 6.41 9.27 -19.59
CA GLU A 93 6.75 9.53 -20.98
C GLU A 93 8.27 9.45 -21.19
N PRO A 94 8.77 8.96 -22.34
CA PRO A 94 10.21 8.83 -22.58
C PRO A 94 10.97 10.17 -22.45
N GLU A 95 10.37 11.26 -22.91
CA GLU A 95 11.00 12.58 -22.93
C GLU A 95 11.28 13.12 -21.52
N SER A 96 10.44 12.80 -20.54
CA SER A 96 10.64 13.26 -19.15
C SER A 96 11.75 12.49 -18.42
N LEU A 97 12.12 11.31 -18.93
CA LEU A 97 13.16 10.48 -18.34
C LEU A 97 14.57 10.89 -18.79
N VAL A 98 14.71 11.55 -19.95
CA VAL A 98 16.03 11.98 -20.44
C VAL A 98 16.61 13.04 -19.50
N GLY A 99 17.86 12.85 -19.07
CA GLY A 99 18.53 13.74 -18.11
C GLY A 99 18.24 13.42 -16.64
N GLN A 100 17.39 12.43 -16.34
CA GLN A 100 17.17 11.96 -14.97
C GLN A 100 18.30 11.03 -14.52
N MET A 101 18.59 11.06 -13.22
CA MET A 101 19.48 10.10 -12.58
C MET A 101 18.68 8.92 -12.04
N VAL A 102 19.14 7.71 -12.35
CA VAL A 102 18.51 6.46 -11.93
C VAL A 102 19.53 5.49 -11.33
N CYS A 103 19.08 4.68 -10.38
CA CYS A 103 19.87 3.61 -9.80
C CYS A 103 19.62 2.31 -10.58
N VAL A 104 20.69 1.62 -10.95
CA VAL A 104 20.70 0.38 -11.72
C VAL A 104 21.51 -0.68 -11.00
#